data_AF-A0A6V7R7Q8-F1
#
_entry.id   AF-A0A6V7R7Q8-F1
#
_cell.length_a   1.000
_cell.length_b   1.000
_cell.length_c   1.000
_cell.angle_alpha   90.00
_cell.angle_beta   90.00
_cell.angle_gamma   90.00
#
_symmetry.space_group_name_H-M   'P 1'
#
loop_
_entity.id
_entity.type
_entity.pdbx_description
1 polymer ?
#
loop_
_entity_poly.entity_id
_entity_poly.type
_entity_poly.pdbx_seq_one_letter_code
_entity_poly.pdbx_strand_id
1 'polypeptide(L)'
;MENKKGLQTILEEINKIIQDQNIGIGEKIPSERYLKERLNVSRQSVREALRALELIGVIYVKRGEGTYLANIDSHQLYTLIAKYLLRTDKQYEELVELMHMIDYYYEHKYGGMQTVESSDNEVVQRIYKLLKKYADGYEH
;
A
#
# COMPACT_ATOMS: atom_id res chain seq x y z
N MET A 1 1.93 -14.00 -30.74
CA MET A 1 1.28 -14.89 -29.75
C MET A 1 1.32 -14.17 -28.41
N GLU A 2 0.16 -13.91 -27.79
CA GLU A 2 0.10 -13.31 -26.45
C GLU A 2 0.67 -14.30 -25.43
N ASN A 3 1.52 -13.83 -24.50
CA ASN A 3 2.11 -14.68 -23.48
C ASN A 3 1.21 -14.69 -22.24
N LYS A 4 0.87 -15.88 -21.71
CA LYS A 4 0.04 -16.02 -20.51
C LYS A 4 0.92 -15.82 -19.27
N LYS A 5 1.24 -14.56 -18.96
CA LYS A 5 1.87 -14.19 -17.68
C LYS A 5 0.82 -14.29 -16.56
N GLY A 6 1.22 -14.80 -15.39
CA GLY A 6 0.37 -14.80 -14.20
C GLY A 6 0.13 -13.38 -13.68
N LEU A 7 -0.99 -13.16 -12.98
CA LEU A 7 -1.36 -11.86 -12.40
C LEU A 7 -0.22 -11.27 -11.55
N GLN A 8 0.40 -12.10 -10.71
CA GLN A 8 1.51 -11.68 -9.86
C GLN A 8 2.70 -11.14 -10.66
N THR A 9 3.11 -11.85 -11.72
CA THR A 9 4.19 -11.40 -12.61
C THR A 9 3.84 -10.07 -13.29
N ILE A 10 2.58 -9.88 -13.69
CA ILE A 10 2.13 -8.62 -14.29
C ILE A 10 2.21 -7.47 -13.28
N LEU A 11 1.82 -7.69 -12.03
CA LEU A 11 1.90 -6.69 -10.97
C LEU A 11 3.36 -6.31 -10.66
N GLU A 12 4.25 -7.28 -10.56
CA GLU A 12 5.68 -7.06 -10.35
C GLU A 12 6.29 -6.23 -11.48
N GLU A 13 5.94 -6.52 -12.73
CA GLU A 13 6.43 -5.77 -13.89
C GLU A 13 5.85 -4.35 -13.96
N ILE A 14 4.58 -4.14 -13.58
CA ILE A 14 4.01 -2.79 -13.47
C ILE A 14 4.74 -2.00 -12.39
N ASN A 15 4.99 -2.58 -11.22
CA ASN A 15 5.75 -1.94 -10.15
C ASN A 15 7.17 -1.58 -10.60
N LYS A 16 7.82 -2.48 -11.36
CA LYS A 16 9.13 -2.19 -11.94
C LYS A 16 9.07 -1.02 -12.92
N ILE A 17 8.05 -0.96 -13.79
CA ILE A 17 7.87 0.18 -14.71
C ILE A 17 7.69 1.49 -13.94
N ILE A 18 6.91 1.49 -12.84
CA ILE A 18 6.71 2.67 -11.98
C ILE A 18 8.04 3.13 -11.38
N GLN A 19 8.86 2.20 -10.88
CA GLN A 19 10.18 2.49 -10.33
C GLN A 19 11.18 2.97 -11.39
N ASP A 20 11.27 2.26 -12.53
CA ASP A 20 12.18 2.58 -13.62
C ASP A 20 11.88 3.95 -14.25
N GLN A 21 10.61 4.36 -14.26
CA GLN A 21 10.17 5.68 -14.73
C GLN A 21 10.15 6.75 -13.64
N ASN A 22 10.58 6.39 -12.41
CA ASN A 22 10.64 7.26 -11.25
C ASN A 22 9.31 8.01 -10.98
N ILE A 23 8.19 7.32 -11.18
CA ILE A 23 6.84 7.90 -11.06
C ILE A 23 6.53 8.16 -9.59
N GLY A 24 6.28 9.42 -9.26
CA GLY A 24 5.94 9.89 -7.93
C GLY A 24 4.47 9.75 -7.57
N ILE A 25 4.17 9.92 -6.28
CA ILE A 25 2.78 10.00 -5.78
C ILE A 25 2.05 11.15 -6.49
N GLY A 26 0.85 10.88 -6.98
CA GLY A 26 0.02 11.85 -7.71
C GLY A 26 0.36 11.96 -9.19
N GLU A 27 1.41 11.30 -9.67
CA GLU A 27 1.79 11.30 -11.07
C GLU A 27 1.08 10.20 -11.87
N LYS A 28 0.96 10.42 -13.17
CA LYS A 28 0.21 9.56 -14.08
C LYS A 28 1.02 8.30 -14.42
N ILE A 29 0.44 7.13 -14.22
CA ILE A 29 1.06 5.87 -14.63
C ILE A 29 0.83 5.60 -16.13
N PRO A 30 1.64 4.74 -16.77
CA PRO A 30 1.46 4.41 -18.18
C PRO A 30 0.08 3.83 -18.48
N SER A 31 -0.46 4.20 -19.64
CA SER A 31 -1.80 3.78 -20.06
C SER A 31 -1.93 2.25 -20.19
N GLU A 32 -3.15 1.73 -20.06
CA GLU A 32 -3.47 0.30 -20.33
C GLU A 32 -2.90 -0.18 -21.67
N ARG A 33 -2.97 0.67 -22.71
CA ARG A 33 -2.44 0.36 -24.03
C ARG A 33 -0.93 0.16 -24.00
N TYR A 34 -0.21 1.08 -23.35
CA TYR A 34 1.24 0.98 -23.21
C TYR A 34 1.63 -0.26 -22.42
N LEU A 35 0.98 -0.52 -21.28
CA LEU A 35 1.28 -1.68 -20.44
C LEU A 35 1.03 -2.99 -21.19
N LYS A 36 -0.07 -3.09 -21.96
CA LYS A 36 -0.35 -4.25 -22.81
C LYS A 36 0.78 -4.52 -23.81
N GLU A 37 1.20 -3.48 -24.52
CA GLU A 37 2.25 -3.57 -25.54
C GLU A 37 3.61 -3.90 -24.92
N ARG A 38 3.97 -3.23 -23.81
CA ARG A 38 5.25 -3.40 -23.11
C ARG A 38 5.40 -4.78 -22.47
N LEU A 39 4.31 -5.30 -21.88
CA LEU A 39 4.31 -6.57 -21.15
C LEU A 39 4.00 -7.78 -22.05
N ASN A 40 3.52 -7.54 -23.29
CA ASN A 40 3.07 -8.54 -24.25
C ASN A 40 1.99 -9.50 -23.67
N VAL A 41 0.98 -8.91 -23.03
CA VAL A 41 -0.16 -9.61 -22.41
C VAL A 41 -1.49 -9.10 -22.98
N SER A 42 -2.59 -9.81 -22.69
CA SER A 42 -3.92 -9.37 -23.11
C SER A 42 -4.36 -8.08 -22.41
N ARG A 43 -5.27 -7.32 -23.03
CA ARG A 43 -5.90 -6.13 -22.39
C ARG A 43 -6.61 -6.51 -21.08
N GLN A 44 -7.24 -7.68 -21.05
CA GLN A 44 -7.96 -8.15 -19.87
C GLN A 44 -7.03 -8.35 -18.68
N SER A 45 -5.86 -8.98 -18.90
CA SER A 45 -4.87 -9.20 -17.84
C SER A 45 -4.31 -7.89 -17.28
N VAL A 46 -4.08 -6.87 -18.13
CA VAL A 46 -3.69 -5.53 -17.66
C VAL A 46 -4.79 -4.92 -16.80
N ARG A 47 -6.04 -4.99 -17.23
CA ARG A 47 -7.17 -4.43 -16.46
C ARG A 47 -7.36 -5.13 -15.12
N GLU A 48 -7.18 -6.44 -15.06
CA GLU A 48 -7.21 -7.20 -13.80
C GLU A 48 -6.09 -6.75 -12.85
N ALA A 49 -4.86 -6.59 -13.35
CA ALA A 49 -3.74 -6.09 -12.56
C ALA A 49 -3.97 -4.65 -12.05
N LEU A 50 -4.42 -3.74 -12.92
CA LEU A 50 -4.73 -2.37 -12.52
C LEU A 50 -5.88 -2.30 -11.52
N ARG A 51 -6.92 -3.13 -11.68
CA ARG A 51 -8.01 -3.23 -10.69
C ARG A 51 -7.52 -3.74 -9.34
N ALA A 52 -6.61 -4.71 -9.32
CA ALA A 52 -6.01 -5.19 -8.09
C ALA A 52 -5.23 -4.07 -7.39
N LEU A 53 -4.42 -3.32 -8.13
CA LEU A 53 -3.67 -2.16 -7.62
C LEU A 53 -4.59 -1.04 -7.12
N GLU A 54 -5.69 -0.76 -7.83
CA GLU A 54 -6.69 0.24 -7.43
C GLU A 54 -7.41 -0.19 -6.16
N LEU A 55 -7.80 -1.47 -6.06
CA LEU A 55 -8.44 -2.03 -4.88
C LEU A 55 -7.58 -1.84 -3.63
N ILE A 56 -6.28 -2.12 -3.72
CA ILE A 56 -5.34 -1.96 -2.61
C ILE A 56 -4.82 -0.52 -2.45
N GLY A 57 -5.27 0.42 -3.28
CA GLY A 57 -4.96 1.83 -3.14
C GLY A 57 -3.55 2.21 -3.54
N VAL A 58 -2.90 1.42 -4.38
CA VAL A 58 -1.62 1.78 -5.00
C VAL A 58 -1.84 2.80 -6.11
N ILE A 59 -3.01 2.77 -6.76
CA ILE A 59 -3.38 3.69 -7.85
C ILE A 59 -4.82 4.16 -7.71
N TYR A 60 -5.17 5.22 -8.43
CA TYR A 60 -6.55 5.70 -8.57
C TYR A 60 -6.81 6.19 -10.00
N VAL A 61 -8.07 6.09 -10.44
CA VAL A 61 -8.49 6.52 -11.78
C VAL A 61 -9.20 7.87 -11.74
N LYS A 62 -8.70 8.84 -12.53
CA LYS A 62 -9.47 10.05 -12.86
C LYS A 62 -10.14 9.84 -14.22
N ARG A 63 -11.48 9.82 -14.22
CA ARG A 63 -12.28 9.56 -15.44
C ARG A 63 -11.90 10.52 -16.56
N GLY A 64 -11.60 9.98 -17.74
CA GLY A 64 -11.18 10.76 -18.92
C GLY A 64 -9.73 11.23 -18.91
N GLU A 65 -9.07 11.25 -17.75
CA GLU A 65 -7.69 11.74 -17.63
C GLU A 65 -6.67 10.61 -17.57
N GLY A 66 -6.99 9.48 -16.94
CA GLY A 66 -6.12 8.31 -16.82
C GLY A 66 -5.94 7.83 -15.39
N THR A 67 -4.86 7.09 -15.16
CA THR A 67 -4.59 6.42 -13.89
C THR A 67 -3.34 7.00 -13.26
N TYR A 68 -3.35 7.16 -11.93
CA TYR A 68 -2.33 7.89 -11.20
C TYR A 68 -1.85 7.07 -10.01
N LEU A 69 -0.57 7.22 -9.63
CA LEU A 69 -0.02 6.60 -8.44
C LEU A 69 -0.64 7.26 -7.20
N ALA A 70 -1.22 6.45 -6.32
CA ALA A 70 -1.86 6.92 -5.11
C ALA A 70 -0.85 7.07 -3.98
N ASN A 71 -1.19 7.91 -3.01
CA ASN A 71 -0.57 7.79 -1.71
C ASN A 71 -1.25 6.63 -0.98
N ILE A 72 -0.61 5.46 -0.98
CA ILE A 72 -1.09 4.28 -0.26
C ILE A 72 -1.48 4.66 1.16
N ASP A 73 -0.74 5.56 1.83
CA ASP A 73 -1.04 5.92 3.21
C ASP A 73 -2.45 6.52 3.44
N SER A 74 -3.16 6.93 2.40
CA SER A 74 -4.50 7.53 2.50
C SER A 74 -5.67 6.59 2.15
N HIS A 75 -5.42 5.31 1.88
CA HIS A 75 -6.45 4.43 1.32
C HIS A 75 -7.47 3.90 2.34
N GLN A 76 -8.75 3.95 2.00
CA GLN A 76 -9.87 3.50 2.84
C GLN A 76 -9.87 1.99 3.13
N LEU A 77 -9.09 1.20 2.38
CA LEU A 77 -8.95 -0.22 2.62
C LEU A 77 -8.37 -0.53 4.01
N TYR A 78 -7.55 0.36 4.58
CA TYR A 78 -7.02 0.14 5.93
C TYR A 78 -8.11 0.09 6.98
N THR A 79 -9.06 1.02 6.93
CA THR A 79 -10.22 1.03 7.84
C THR A 79 -11.08 -0.22 7.66
N LEU A 80 -11.27 -0.66 6.41
CA LEU A 80 -12.05 -1.88 6.14
C LEU A 80 -11.35 -3.13 6.67
N ILE A 81 -10.05 -3.28 6.42
CA ILE A 81 -9.25 -4.41 6.91
C ILE A 81 -9.19 -4.39 8.45
N ALA A 82 -9.02 -3.21 9.06
CA ALA A 82 -9.06 -3.03 10.52
C ALA A 82 -10.29 -3.68 11.13
N LYS A 83 -11.47 -3.36 10.58
CA LYS A 83 -12.77 -3.89 11.02
C LYS A 83 -12.88 -5.42 10.93
N TYR A 84 -12.17 -6.04 10.00
CA TYR A 84 -12.15 -7.50 9.85
C TYR A 84 -11.04 -8.19 10.66
N LEU A 85 -9.98 -7.47 11.01
CA LEU A 85 -8.86 -7.96 11.83
C LEU A 85 -9.15 -7.84 13.34
N LEU A 86 -9.66 -6.68 13.77
CA LEU A 86 -10.01 -6.38 15.15
C LEU A 86 -11.51 -6.58 15.33
N ARG A 87 -11.89 -7.70 15.96
CA ARG A 87 -13.28 -8.12 16.14
C ARG A 87 -13.72 -8.07 17.60
N THR A 88 -12.78 -7.90 18.51
CA THR A 88 -13.01 -7.88 19.96
C THR A 88 -12.10 -6.85 20.63
N ASP A 89 -12.53 -6.35 21.78
CA ASP A 89 -11.76 -5.43 22.60
C ASP A 89 -10.39 -6.01 22.94
N LYS A 90 -10.32 -7.31 23.21
CA LYS A 90 -9.05 -8.01 23.46
C LYS A 90 -8.07 -7.90 22.28
N GLN A 91 -8.52 -8.06 21.04
CA GLN A 91 -7.62 -7.95 19.89
C GLN A 91 -7.14 -6.51 19.67
N TYR A 92 -7.99 -5.54 19.99
CA TYR A 92 -7.61 -4.13 20.01
C TYR A 92 -6.56 -3.86 21.10
N GLU A 93 -6.74 -4.38 22.31
CA GLU A 93 -5.76 -4.29 23.40
C GLU A 93 -4.41 -4.91 23.01
N GLU A 94 -4.41 -6.10 22.40
CA GLU A 94 -3.20 -6.76 21.88
C GLU A 94 -2.46 -5.89 20.84
N LEU A 95 -3.21 -5.20 19.97
CA LEU A 95 -2.63 -4.27 18.99
C LEU A 95 -1.99 -3.05 19.66
N VAL A 96 -2.69 -2.47 20.63
CA VAL A 96 -2.19 -1.32 21.40
C VAL A 96 -0.94 -1.70 22.19
N GLU A 97 -0.90 -2.89 22.80
CA GLU A 97 0.28 -3.41 23.49
C GLU A 97 1.48 -3.54 22.53
N LEU A 98 1.27 -4.07 21.32
CA LEU A 98 2.31 -4.15 20.31
C LEU A 98 2.84 -2.77 19.92
N MET A 99 1.97 -1.76 19.77
CA MET A 99 2.40 -0.39 19.51
C MET A 99 3.26 0.16 20.65
N HIS A 100 2.83 -0.03 21.91
CA HIS A 100 3.61 0.35 23.08
C HIS A 100 4.97 -0.35 23.15
N MET A 101 5.08 -1.62 22.73
CA MET A 101 6.37 -2.31 22.66
C MET A 101 7.33 -1.65 21.66
N ILE A 102 6.82 -1.21 20.50
CA ILE A 102 7.61 -0.53 19.49
C ILE A 102 8.06 0.85 20.01
N ASP A 103 7.14 1.60 20.62
CA ASP A 103 7.45 2.91 21.22
C ASP A 103 8.49 2.77 22.33
N TYR A 104 8.30 1.83 23.24
CA TYR A 104 9.25 1.51 24.31
C TYR A 104 10.64 1.18 23.76
N TYR A 105 10.72 0.36 22.71
CA TYR A 105 12.01 0.03 22.07
C TYR A 105 12.71 1.28 21.54
N TYR A 106 11.98 2.19 20.89
CA TYR A 106 12.55 3.43 20.37
C TYR A 106 13.02 4.37 21.49
N GLU A 107 12.18 4.58 22.51
CA GLU A 107 12.55 5.39 23.66
C GLU A 107 13.84 4.90 24.32
N HIS A 108 13.98 3.59 24.52
CA HIS A 108 15.15 3.00 25.20
C HIS A 108 16.39 2.95 24.31
N LYS A 109 16.23 2.65 23.02
CA LYS A 109 17.36 2.57 22.09
C LYS A 109 17.96 3.94 21.79
N TYR A 110 17.11 4.97 21.66
CA TYR A 110 17.51 6.30 21.23
C TYR A 110 17.48 7.34 22.37
N GLY A 111 17.22 6.91 23.61
CA GLY A 111 17.18 7.80 24.78
C GLY A 111 16.15 8.92 24.64
N GLY A 112 15.01 8.65 23.99
CA GLY A 112 13.95 9.63 23.71
C GLY A 112 14.28 10.67 22.64
N MET A 113 15.45 10.61 21.97
CA MET A 113 15.81 11.55 20.90
C MET A 113 15.11 11.26 19.57
N GLN A 114 14.55 10.06 19.43
CA GLN A 114 13.89 9.60 18.21
C GLN A 114 12.63 8.80 18.57
N THR A 115 11.50 9.20 18.00
CA THR A 115 10.27 8.40 17.99
C THR A 115 10.19 7.56 16.73
N VAL A 116 9.25 6.62 16.70
CA VAL A 116 8.96 5.83 15.51
C VAL A 116 8.61 6.73 14.32
N GLU A 117 7.82 7.80 14.51
CA GLU A 117 7.45 8.71 13.42
C GLU A 117 8.60 9.57 12.90
N SER A 118 9.62 9.81 13.72
CA SER A 118 10.85 10.52 13.32
C SER A 118 11.96 9.58 12.85
N SER A 119 11.70 8.28 12.80
CA SER A 119 12.69 7.25 12.47
C SER A 119 13.15 7.33 11.01
N ASP A 120 14.43 7.19 10.71
CA ASP A 120 14.90 6.97 9.33
C ASP A 120 14.63 5.53 8.85
N ASN A 121 14.20 4.63 9.75
CA ASN A 121 13.79 3.28 9.40
C ASN A 121 12.39 3.28 8.74
N GLU A 122 12.38 3.39 7.42
CA GLU A 122 11.15 3.41 6.63
C GLU A 122 10.24 2.19 6.85
N VAL A 123 10.82 1.01 7.09
CA VAL A 123 10.03 -0.22 7.30
C VAL A 123 9.24 -0.11 8.60
N VAL A 124 9.89 0.29 9.70
CA VAL A 124 9.20 0.45 10.98
C VAL A 124 8.17 1.57 10.89
N GLN A 125 8.50 2.70 10.26
CA GLN A 125 7.52 3.78 10.07
C GLN A 125 6.26 3.29 9.35
N ARG A 126 6.42 2.55 8.25
CA ARG A 126 5.30 2.03 7.46
C ARG A 126 4.48 1.04 8.29
N ILE A 127 5.12 0.11 9.00
CA ILE A 127 4.42 -0.84 9.87
C ILE A 127 3.66 -0.12 10.98
N TYR A 128 4.29 0.83 11.68
CA TYR A 128 3.65 1.57 12.77
C TYR A 128 2.45 2.38 12.29
N LYS A 129 2.56 3.05 11.13
CA LYS A 129 1.43 3.71 10.47
C LYS A 129 0.29 2.74 10.15
N LEU A 130 0.59 1.51 9.72
CA LEU A 130 -0.42 0.48 9.47
C LEU A 130 -1.15 0.07 10.76
N LEU A 131 -0.40 -0.21 11.83
CA LEU A 131 -0.96 -0.57 13.13
C LEU A 131 -1.86 0.56 13.66
N LYS A 132 -1.40 1.81 13.59
CA LYS A 132 -2.18 2.98 13.99
C LYS A 132 -3.50 3.09 13.23
N LYS A 133 -3.49 2.92 11.91
CA LYS A 133 -4.74 2.92 11.11
C LYS A 133 -5.67 1.77 11.46
N TYR A 134 -5.13 0.62 11.86
CA TYR A 134 -5.97 -0.48 12.33
C TYR A 134 -6.62 -0.17 13.68
N ALA A 135 -5.88 0.47 14.59
CA ALA A 135 -6.45 0.96 15.84
C ALA A 135 -7.53 2.03 15.59
N ASP A 136 -7.25 3.01 14.74
CA ASP A 136 -8.19 4.10 14.40
C ASP A 136 -9.47 3.60 13.70
N GLY A 137 -9.39 2.48 12.98
CA GLY A 137 -10.52 1.88 12.26
C GLY A 137 -11.43 1.00 13.11
N TYR A 138 -11.10 0.77 14.39
CA TYR A 138 -11.91 0.00 15.32
C TYR A 138 -12.88 0.92 16.07
N GLU A 139 -14.13 0.97 15.62
CA GLU A 139 -15.23 1.62 16.33
C GLU A 139 -15.84 0.63 17.33
N HIS A 140 -15.84 0.97 18.63
CA HIS A 140 -16.60 0.27 19.68
C HIS A 140 -18.11 0.48 19.50
#